data_AF-A0A2N3KSK6-F1
#
_entry.id   AF-A0A2N3KSK6-F1
#
_cell.length_a   1.000
_cell.length_b   1.000
_cell.length_c   1.000
_cell.angle_alpha   90.00
_cell.angle_beta   90.00
_cell.angle_gamma   90.00
#
_symmetry.space_group_name_H-M   'P 1'
#
loop_
_entity.id
_entity.type
_entity.pdbx_description
1 polymer ?
#
loop_
_entity_poly.entity_id
_entity_poly.type
_entity_poly.pdbx_seq_one_letter_code
_entity_poly.pdbx_strand_id
1 'polypeptide(L)'
;MNTPKDINNLLEPGQDLMNLVKGGFIAQGKSMAQWCREHSICRTNAQYAVMGLRNGPKARDLRKRVIKAAGVNPNEAGVEPCE
;
A
#
# COMPACT_ATOMS: atom_id res chain seq x y z
N MET A 1 13.75 -18.77 -9.45
CA MET A 1 12.94 -18.44 -10.64
C MET A 1 12.27 -17.10 -10.37
N ASN A 2 12.82 -16.00 -10.88
CA ASN A 2 12.21 -14.67 -10.79
C ASN A 2 11.60 -14.36 -12.15
N THR A 3 10.27 -14.38 -12.24
CA THR A 3 9.54 -14.03 -13.45
C THR A 3 9.65 -12.53 -13.72
N PRO A 4 9.80 -12.12 -14.99
CA PRO A 4 9.70 -10.73 -15.39
C PRO A 4 8.31 -10.22 -15.00
N LYS A 5 8.26 -9.20 -14.14
CA LYS A 5 7.01 -8.62 -13.65
C LYS A 5 6.35 -7.84 -14.78
N ASP A 6 5.21 -8.32 -15.25
CA ASP A 6 4.28 -7.59 -16.09
C ASP A 6 4.01 -6.20 -15.52
N ILE A 7 4.51 -5.18 -16.21
CA ILE A 7 4.42 -3.75 -15.85
C ILE A 7 2.95 -3.28 -15.80
N ASN A 8 2.01 -4.05 -16.35
CA ASN A 8 0.57 -3.73 -16.38
C ASN A 8 -0.18 -4.14 -15.08
N ASN A 9 0.47 -4.94 -14.23
CA ASN A 9 0.02 -5.54 -12.97
C ASN A 9 -0.04 -4.69 -11.67
N LEU A 10 0.58 -3.50 -11.64
CA LEU A 10 1.18 -2.87 -10.43
C LEU A 10 0.23 -2.62 -9.23
N LEU A 11 -1.08 -2.74 -9.42
CA LEU A 11 -2.10 -2.48 -8.40
C LEU A 11 -2.78 -3.74 -7.86
N GLU A 12 -2.42 -4.93 -8.34
CA GLU A 12 -3.03 -6.15 -7.82
C GLU A 12 -2.66 -6.36 -6.36
N PRO A 13 -3.57 -6.94 -5.57
CA PRO A 13 -3.17 -7.52 -4.31
C PRO A 13 -2.00 -8.47 -4.49
N GLY A 14 -0.88 -8.19 -3.82
CA GLY A 14 0.26 -9.07 -3.90
C GLY A 14 1.53 -8.48 -3.31
N GLN A 15 2.62 -9.23 -3.49
CA GLN A 15 3.93 -8.86 -3.02
C GLN A 15 4.46 -7.59 -3.71
N ASP A 16 4.05 -7.36 -4.96
CA ASP A 16 4.51 -6.22 -5.74
C ASP A 16 3.93 -4.89 -5.23
N LEU A 17 2.61 -4.83 -5.07
CA LEU A 17 1.91 -3.71 -4.43
C LEU A 17 2.47 -3.42 -3.03
N MET A 18 2.79 -4.47 -2.26
CA MET A 18 3.41 -4.31 -0.94
C MET A 18 4.80 -3.64 -1.01
N ASN A 19 5.59 -3.92 -2.04
CA ASN A 19 6.89 -3.29 -2.23
C ASN A 19 6.74 -1.82 -2.68
N LEU A 20 5.78 -1.52 -3.57
CA LEU A 20 5.47 -0.15 -3.97
C LEU A 20 5.01 0.68 -2.77
N VAL A 21 4.09 0.15 -1.97
CA VAL A 21 3.61 0.81 -0.75
C VAL A 21 4.76 1.10 0.21
N LYS A 22 5.66 0.13 0.43
CA LYS A 22 6.86 0.36 1.24
C LYS A 22 7.77 1.44 0.64
N GLY A 23 8.01 1.39 -0.66
CA GLY A 23 8.82 2.39 -1.36
C GLY A 23 8.25 3.80 -1.23
N GLY A 24 6.93 3.94 -1.37
CA GLY A 24 6.22 5.20 -1.20
C GLY A 24 6.29 5.74 0.22
N PHE A 25 6.12 4.89 1.25
CA PHE A 25 6.33 5.31 2.63
C PHE A 25 7.78 5.73 2.89
N ILE A 26 8.77 4.96 2.42
CA ILE A 26 10.19 5.27 2.58
C ILE A 26 10.54 6.61 1.89
N ALA A 27 10.02 6.85 0.70
CA ALA A 27 10.21 8.12 -0.02
C ALA A 27 9.65 9.34 0.75
N GLN A 28 8.60 9.13 1.55
CA GLN A 28 8.04 10.14 2.45
C GLN A 28 8.75 10.21 3.82
N GLY A 29 9.78 9.41 4.06
CA GLY A 29 10.44 9.29 5.37
C GLY A 29 9.56 8.66 6.46
N LYS A 30 8.45 8.02 6.07
CA LYS A 30 7.52 7.34 6.97
C LYS A 30 7.66 5.82 6.82
N SER A 31 7.14 5.08 7.78
CA SER A 31 7.06 3.62 7.70
C SER A 31 5.60 3.18 7.71
N MET A 32 5.26 2.15 6.93
CA MET A 32 3.94 1.52 6.99
C MET A 32 3.56 1.14 8.44
N ALA A 33 4.53 0.69 9.24
CA ALA A 33 4.32 0.37 10.65
C ALA A 33 3.97 1.59 11.50
N GLN A 34 4.57 2.75 11.21
CA GLN A 34 4.27 4.02 11.88
C GLN A 34 2.86 4.50 11.51
N TRP A 35 2.52 4.49 10.22
CA TRP A 35 1.17 4.81 9.75
C TRP A 35 0.11 3.89 10.38
N CYS A 36 0.40 2.59 10.48
CA CYS A 36 -0.47 1.64 11.17
C CYS A 36 -0.67 2.00 12.65
N ARG A 37 0.38 2.44 13.36
CA ARG A 37 0.29 2.86 14.76
C ARG A 37 -0.55 4.13 14.91
N GLU A 38 -0.32 5.14 14.08
CA GLU A 38 -1.06 6.41 14.10
C GLU A 38 -2.56 6.21 13.87
N HIS A 39 -2.93 5.27 12.99
CA HIS A 39 -4.33 4.96 12.69
C HIS A 39 -4.91 3.81 13.53
N SER A 40 -4.20 3.31 14.54
CA SER A 40 -4.63 2.18 15.38
C SER A 40 -5.01 0.91 14.58
N ILE A 41 -4.28 0.64 13.50
CA ILE A 41 -4.48 -0.50 12.62
C ILE A 41 -3.42 -1.56 12.94
N CYS A 42 -3.84 -2.81 13.11
CA CYS A 42 -2.90 -3.91 13.22
C CYS A 42 -2.10 -4.06 11.93
N ARG A 43 -0.77 -4.04 12.04
CA ARG A 43 0.16 -4.21 10.90
C ARG A 43 -0.19 -5.46 10.08
N THR A 44 -0.46 -6.58 10.72
CA THR A 44 -0.82 -7.84 10.06
C THR A 44 -2.10 -7.71 9.23
N ASN A 45 -3.10 -6.98 9.72
CA ASN A 45 -4.33 -6.73 8.96
C ASN A 45 -4.07 -5.86 7.74
N ALA A 46 -3.23 -4.84 7.86
CA ALA A 46 -2.82 -4.01 6.72
C ALA A 46 -2.03 -4.83 5.70
N GLN A 47 -1.11 -5.71 6.15
CA GLN A 47 -0.38 -6.61 5.26
C GLN A 47 -1.33 -7.56 4.52
N TYR A 48 -2.24 -8.22 5.22
CA TYR A 48 -3.21 -9.11 4.60
C TYR A 48 -4.18 -8.39 3.67
N ALA A 49 -4.56 -7.16 4.00
CA ALA A 49 -5.35 -6.32 3.12
C ALA A 49 -4.60 -5.97 1.84
N VAL A 50 -3.34 -5.52 1.92
CA VAL A 50 -2.52 -5.16 0.75
C VAL A 50 -2.18 -6.39 -0.10
N MET A 51 -1.86 -7.52 0.53
CA MET A 51 -1.56 -8.79 -0.15
C MET A 51 -2.81 -9.48 -0.73
N GLY A 52 -4.02 -9.03 -0.37
CA GLY A 52 -5.27 -9.68 -0.80
C GLY A 52 -5.56 -11.02 -0.13
N LEU A 53 -4.88 -11.34 0.96
CA LEU A 53 -5.23 -12.47 1.82
C LEU A 53 -6.54 -12.21 2.58
N ARG A 54 -6.88 -10.93 2.80
CA ARG A 54 -8.15 -10.50 3.39
C ARG A 54 -8.85 -9.52 2.44
N ASN A 55 -9.94 -9.95 1.81
CA ASN A 55 -10.70 -9.13 0.83
C ASN A 55 -12.09 -8.70 1.32
N GLY A 56 -12.33 -8.70 2.64
CA GLY A 56 -13.57 -8.16 3.20
C GLY A 56 -13.74 -6.65 2.91
N PRO A 57 -14.95 -6.09 3.06
CA PRO A 57 -15.23 -4.68 2.77
C PRO A 57 -14.29 -3.72 3.52
N LYS A 58 -14.03 -4.00 4.81
CA LYS A 58 -13.07 -3.24 5.64
C LYS A 58 -11.61 -3.37 5.15
N ALA A 59 -11.24 -4.53 4.60
CA ALA A 59 -9.88 -4.75 4.13
C ALA A 59 -9.63 -4.09 2.76
N ARG A 60 -10.65 -4.06 1.87
CA ARG A 60 -10.60 -3.30 0.62
C ARG A 60 -10.47 -1.81 0.89
N ASP A 61 -11.24 -1.28 1.84
CA ASP A 61 -11.11 0.11 2.29
C ASP A 61 -9.71 0.39 2.85
N LEU A 62 -9.23 -0.47 3.74
CA LEU A 62 -7.90 -0.35 4.33
C LEU A 62 -6.80 -0.35 3.27
N ARG A 63 -6.88 -1.24 2.26
CA ARG A 63 -5.95 -1.25 1.14
C ARG A 63 -5.93 0.09 0.43
N LYS A 64 -7.10 0.64 0.06
CA LYS A 64 -7.18 1.95 -0.61
C LYS A 64 -6.53 3.05 0.20
N ARG A 65 -6.77 3.07 1.52
CA ARG A 65 -6.17 4.04 2.44
C ARG A 65 -4.66 3.92 2.51
N VAL A 66 -4.14 2.69 2.59
CA VAL A 66 -2.69 2.42 2.62
C VAL A 66 -2.01 2.82 1.31
N ILE A 67 -2.62 2.48 0.17
CA ILE A 67 -2.13 2.85 -1.17
C ILE A 67 -2.07 4.36 -1.31
N LYS A 68 -3.15 5.05 -0.92
CA LYS A 68 -3.23 6.52 -0.93
C LYS A 68 -2.19 7.15 0.00
N ALA A 69 -2.05 6.64 1.22
CA ALA A 69 -1.07 7.13 2.19
C ALA A 69 0.37 6.94 1.71
N ALA A 70 0.66 5.83 1.02
CA ALA A 70 1.95 5.60 0.40
C ALA A 70 2.21 6.46 -0.85
N GLY A 71 1.20 7.20 -1.35
CA GLY A 71 1.33 7.97 -2.59
C GLY A 71 1.43 7.10 -3.85
N VAL A 72 1.02 5.84 -3.77
CA VAL A 72 1.03 4.90 -4.90
C VAL A 72 -0.29 5.06 -5.66
N ASN A 73 -0.48 6.18 -6.36
CA ASN A 73 -1.68 6.39 -7.17
C ASN A 73 -1.48 5.82 -8.58
N PRO A 74 -2.48 5.11 -9.13
CA PRO A 74 -2.35 4.49 -10.46
C PRO A 74 -2.43 5.47 -11.64
N ASN A 75 -2.74 6.74 -11.40
CA ASN A 75 -2.91 7.69 -12.50
C ASN A 75 -2.45 9.13 -12.21
N GLU A 76 -1.78 9.38 -11.09
CA GLU A 76 -1.39 10.76 -10.74
C GLU A 76 -0.01 10.74 -10.09
N ALA A 77 0.99 11.11 -10.89
CA ALA A 77 2.26 11.58 -10.40
C ALA A 77 2.01 12.77 -9.46
N GLY A 78 2.41 12.65 -8.19
CA GLY A 78 2.57 13.77 -7.25
C GLY A 78 1.29 14.50 -6.84
N VAL A 79 0.66 14.06 -5.75
CA VAL A 79 -0.16 14.97 -4.93
C VAL A 79 0.21 14.78 -3.47
N GLU A 80 0.99 15.73 -2.97
CA GLU A 80 1.18 16.01 -1.54
C GLU A 80 -0.17 16.29 -0.88
N PRO A 81 -0.50 15.68 0.27
CA PRO A 81 -1.32 16.36 1.26
C PRO A 81 -0.40 17.16 2.19
N CYS A 82 -0.16 18.42 1.82
CA CYS A 82 0.20 19.46 2.77
C CYS A 82 -1.12 20.07 3.29
N GLU A 83 -1.39 19.91 4.59
CA GLU A 83 -2.10 20.85 5.46
C GLU A 83 -1.88 20.44 6.93
#